data_AF-A0A968LVH8-F1
#
_entry.id   AF-A0A968LVH8-F1
#
_cell.length_a   1.000
_cell.length_b   1.000
_cell.length_c   1.000
_cell.angle_alpha   90.00
_cell.angle_beta   90.00
_cell.angle_gamma   90.00
#
_symmetry.space_group_name_H-M   'P 1'
#
loop_
_entity.id
_entity.type
_entity.pdbx_description
1 polymer ?
#
loop_
_entity_poly.entity_id
_entity_poly.type
_entity_poly.pdbx_seq_one_letter_code
_entity_poly.pdbx_strand_id
1 'polypeptide(L)'
;MYITDTNNNHRWIPYGEFRSQWEWGVGRGPASSTYNSNGIKTRTMVWVDRVPDVVAEATRPAPPVQPPLPQPAVSLNLALDANNGAGNLYLYPSLDSTNNNHLWAMTPLSDGYFMITSKRNGYALDANGGTKNLYLHPNPDTKNPNHYWRLTQVGGFYMITSRVNGYALDANGGTRNLYLHPNPDRGNPNHLWKIVDVGSYKAIGSALKN
;
A
#
# COMPACT_ATOMS: atom_id res chain seq x y z
N MET A 1 -16.87 5.82 -13.37
CA MET A 1 -17.22 4.84 -12.32
C MET A 1 -18.33 3.96 -12.85
N TYR A 2 -18.26 2.66 -12.59
CA TYR A 2 -19.33 1.73 -12.93
C TYR A 2 -20.36 1.69 -11.81
N ILE A 3 -21.62 1.87 -12.16
CA ILE A 3 -22.74 1.86 -11.22
C ILE A 3 -23.75 0.86 -11.75
N THR A 4 -24.21 0.00 -10.86
CA THR A 4 -25.36 -0.87 -11.09
C THR A 4 -26.55 -0.26 -10.36
N ASP A 5 -27.65 0.00 -11.07
CA ASP A 5 -28.88 0.48 -10.44
C ASP A 5 -29.69 -0.69 -9.82
N THR A 6 -30.79 -0.37 -9.13
CA THR A 6 -31.64 -1.38 -8.49
C THR A 6 -32.37 -2.31 -9.46
N ASN A 7 -32.27 -2.06 -10.76
CA ASN A 7 -32.88 -2.84 -11.82
C ASN A 7 -31.84 -3.64 -12.61
N ASN A 8 -30.61 -3.79 -12.09
CA ASN A 8 -29.48 -4.42 -12.77
C ASN A 8 -29.10 -3.74 -14.09
N ASN A 9 -29.36 -2.44 -14.24
CA ASN A 9 -28.80 -1.69 -15.36
C ASN A 9 -27.40 -1.21 -15.00
N HIS A 10 -26.47 -1.42 -15.93
CA HIS A 10 -25.08 -1.06 -15.77
C HIS A 10 -24.85 0.25 -16.50
N ARG A 11 -24.34 1.26 -15.79
CA ARG A 11 -24.04 2.55 -16.38
C ARG A 11 -22.65 3.01 -15.99
N TRP A 12 -21.99 3.66 -16.94
CA TRP A 12 -20.75 4.37 -16.70
C TRP A 12 -21.09 5.84 -16.46
N ILE A 13 -20.59 6.40 -15.36
CA ILE A 13 -20.74 7.82 -15.04
C ILE A 13 -19.35 8.44 -14.79
N PRO A 14 -19.01 9.59 -15.41
CA PRO A 14 -17.81 10.35 -15.10
C PRO A 14 -17.73 10.72 -13.60
N TYR A 15 -16.51 10.80 -13.06
CA TYR A 15 -16.31 11.14 -11.65
C TYR A 15 -16.88 12.52 -11.28
N GLY A 16 -16.74 13.51 -12.18
CA GLY A 16 -17.29 14.85 -11.97
C GLY A 16 -18.82 14.88 -11.91
N GLU A 17 -19.49 14.12 -12.77
CA GLU A 17 -20.95 14.01 -12.81
C GLU A 17 -21.51 13.26 -11.59
N PHE A 18 -20.78 12.25 -11.10
CA PHE A 18 -21.14 11.62 -9.84
C PHE A 18 -21.01 12.57 -8.65
N ARG A 19 -19.93 13.35 -8.57
CA ARG A 19 -19.72 14.30 -7.47
C ARG A 19 -20.72 15.46 -7.44
N SER A 20 -21.33 15.80 -8.58
CA SER A 20 -22.38 16.84 -8.63
C SER A 20 -23.76 16.32 -8.24
N GLN A 21 -23.96 15.00 -8.24
CA GLN A 21 -25.25 14.38 -7.92
C GLN A 21 -25.27 13.70 -6.54
N TRP A 22 -24.12 13.50 -5.89
CA TRP A 22 -24.01 12.68 -4.67
C TRP A 22 -22.97 13.24 -3.68
N GLU A 23 -23.33 13.30 -2.39
CA GLU A 23 -22.43 13.65 -1.28
C GLU A 23 -22.09 12.41 -0.43
N TRP A 24 -20.90 12.39 0.18
CA TRP A 24 -20.41 11.27 0.99
C TRP A 24 -20.99 11.29 2.40
N GLY A 25 -21.56 10.17 2.85
CA GLY A 25 -21.95 9.96 4.25
C GLY A 25 -21.78 8.50 4.67
N VAL A 26 -21.26 8.27 5.88
CA VAL A 26 -21.21 6.95 6.54
C VAL A 26 -22.33 6.88 7.58
N GLY A 27 -23.39 6.15 7.27
CA GLY A 27 -24.55 6.06 8.16
C GLY A 27 -24.35 5.08 9.31
N ARG A 28 -24.40 5.54 10.56
CA ARG A 28 -24.84 4.74 11.73
C ARG A 28 -25.46 5.65 12.81
N GLY A 29 -26.77 5.53 13.02
CA GLY A 29 -27.47 6.18 14.13
C GLY A 29 -29.00 5.98 14.06
N PRO A 30 -29.73 6.19 15.17
CA PRO A 30 -31.17 5.93 15.35
C PRO A 30 -32.13 6.65 14.38
N ALA A 31 -31.60 7.43 13.43
CA ALA A 31 -32.37 7.95 12.31
C ALA A 31 -32.92 6.82 11.41
N SER A 32 -32.21 5.71 11.24
CA SER A 32 -32.60 4.62 10.32
C SER A 32 -33.91 3.92 10.69
N SER A 33 -34.25 3.84 11.99
CA SER A 33 -35.50 3.23 12.45
C SER A 33 -36.74 4.11 12.20
N THR A 34 -36.58 5.44 12.16
CA THR A 34 -37.69 6.40 11.98
C THR A 34 -38.09 6.58 10.51
N TYR A 35 -37.20 6.29 9.57
CA TYR A 35 -37.48 6.36 8.13
C TYR A 35 -38.30 5.17 7.61
N ASN A 36 -38.11 3.97 8.17
CA ASN A 36 -38.87 2.77 7.80
C ASN A 36 -40.34 2.83 8.26
N SER A 37 -40.64 3.48 9.40
CA SER A 37 -42.01 3.62 9.91
C SER A 37 -42.87 4.61 9.11
N ASN A 38 -42.25 5.44 8.26
CA ASN A 38 -42.94 6.44 7.41
C ASN A 38 -42.94 6.05 5.91
N GLY A 39 -42.68 4.78 5.58
CA GLY A 39 -42.79 4.27 4.20
C GLY A 39 -41.63 4.65 3.27
N ILE A 40 -40.55 5.26 3.78
CA ILE A 40 -39.37 5.58 2.98
C ILE A 40 -38.46 4.35 2.90
N LYS A 41 -38.45 3.68 1.74
CA LYS A 41 -37.52 2.57 1.46
C LYS A 41 -36.13 3.15 1.21
N THR A 42 -35.17 2.90 2.12
CA THR A 42 -33.77 3.23 1.89
C THR A 42 -33.27 2.52 0.64
N ARG A 43 -32.89 3.28 -0.38
CA ARG A 43 -32.23 2.76 -1.59
C ARG A 43 -30.87 3.41 -1.71
N THR A 44 -29.83 2.60 -1.55
CA THR A 44 -28.61 2.53 -2.37
C THR A 44 -27.39 2.31 -1.49
N MET A 45 -26.83 1.11 -1.59
CA MET A 45 -25.53 0.73 -1.09
C MET A 45 -24.60 0.74 -2.31
N VAL A 46 -23.60 1.63 -2.35
CA VAL A 46 -22.61 1.65 -3.43
C VAL A 46 -21.52 0.64 -3.08
N TRP A 47 -21.55 -0.53 -3.70
CA TRP A 47 -20.41 -1.44 -3.72
C TRP A 47 -19.47 -1.02 -4.85
N VAL A 48 -18.22 -0.71 -4.51
CA VAL A 48 -17.14 -0.60 -5.51
C VAL A 48 -16.43 -1.94 -5.49
N ASP A 49 -16.90 -2.89 -6.30
CA ASP A 49 -16.13 -4.10 -6.55
C ASP A 49 -15.00 -3.76 -7.54
N ARG A 50 -13.76 -3.98 -7.12
CA ARG A 50 -12.61 -3.97 -8.03
C ARG A 50 -12.45 -5.41 -8.52
N VAL A 51 -13.25 -5.71 -9.54
CA VAL A 51 -13.15 -6.86 -10.46
C VAL A 51 -13.50 -8.22 -9.84
N PRO A 52 -14.62 -8.86 -10.26
CA PRO A 52 -14.72 -10.31 -10.17
C PRO A 52 -13.93 -10.94 -11.32
N ASP A 53 -12.84 -11.64 -11.00
CA ASP A 53 -12.34 -12.69 -11.87
C ASP A 53 -13.35 -13.84 -11.85
N VAL A 54 -13.40 -14.57 -12.97
CA VAL A 54 -14.06 -15.87 -13.16
C VAL A 54 -15.55 -15.92 -13.52
N VAL A 55 -16.03 -15.18 -14.54
CA VAL A 55 -16.96 -15.78 -15.54
C VAL A 55 -16.81 -15.06 -16.89
N ALA A 56 -16.66 -15.83 -17.97
CA ALA A 56 -16.66 -15.44 -19.40
C ALA A 56 -15.28 -15.23 -20.08
N GLU A 57 -14.41 -16.25 -20.02
CA GLU A 57 -13.16 -16.26 -20.80
C GLU A 57 -13.19 -17.17 -22.06
N ALA A 58 -14.30 -17.81 -22.40
CA ALA A 58 -14.28 -18.84 -23.45
C ALA A 58 -14.59 -18.36 -24.90
N THR A 59 -14.98 -17.10 -25.15
CA THR A 59 -15.35 -16.66 -26.52
C THR A 59 -14.98 -15.22 -26.90
N ARG A 60 -14.25 -14.46 -26.06
CA ARG A 60 -13.81 -13.11 -26.46
C ARG A 60 -12.47 -13.18 -27.20
N PRO A 61 -12.33 -12.54 -28.39
CA PRO A 61 -11.01 -12.32 -28.96
C PRO A 61 -10.16 -11.57 -27.93
N ALA A 62 -8.90 -11.98 -27.79
CA ALA A 62 -7.97 -11.35 -26.86
C ALA A 62 -8.01 -9.84 -27.07
N PRO A 63 -8.25 -9.03 -26.02
CA PRO A 63 -8.13 -7.58 -26.16
C PRO A 63 -6.71 -7.28 -26.66
N PRO A 64 -6.54 -6.27 -27.54
CA PRO A 64 -5.21 -5.85 -27.97
C PRO A 64 -4.37 -5.63 -26.71
N VAL A 65 -3.19 -6.24 -26.66
CA VAL A 65 -2.24 -6.09 -25.56
C VAL A 65 -1.97 -4.60 -25.40
N GLN A 66 -2.71 -3.95 -24.50
CA GLN A 66 -2.41 -2.57 -24.15
C GLN A 66 -1.09 -2.61 -23.40
N PRO A 67 -0.05 -1.88 -23.86
CA PRO A 67 1.12 -1.69 -23.04
C PRO A 67 0.66 -1.16 -21.68
N PRO A 68 1.27 -1.60 -20.57
CA PRO A 68 0.86 -1.19 -19.24
C PRO A 68 0.77 0.34 -19.19
N LEU A 69 -0.36 0.85 -18.71
CA LEU A 69 -0.54 2.30 -18.51
C LEU A 69 0.69 2.83 -17.77
N PRO A 70 1.26 3.98 -18.19
CA PRO A 70 2.31 4.63 -17.44
C PRO A 70 1.83 4.80 -16.00
N GLN A 71 2.46 4.09 -15.06
CA GLN A 71 2.17 4.32 -13.65
C GLN A 71 2.57 5.77 -13.36
N PRO A 72 1.72 6.55 -12.66
CA PRO A 72 2.03 7.95 -12.38
C PRO A 72 3.41 8.00 -11.73
N ALA A 73 4.34 8.75 -12.33
CA ALA A 73 5.65 8.97 -11.75
C ALA A 73 5.46 9.63 -10.39
N VAL A 74 5.59 8.83 -9.33
CA VAL A 74 5.50 9.32 -7.96
C VAL A 74 6.84 9.96 -7.66
N SER A 75 6.92 11.29 -7.65
CA SER A 75 8.15 11.98 -7.23
C SER A 75 8.36 11.78 -5.72
N LEU A 76 9.23 10.84 -5.39
CA LEU A 76 9.80 10.63 -4.06
C LEU A 76 11.31 10.81 -4.19
N ASN A 77 11.90 11.57 -3.26
CA ASN A 77 13.32 11.93 -3.33
C ASN A 77 14.23 10.72 -3.13
N LEU A 78 13.85 9.78 -2.29
CA LEU A 78 14.64 8.57 -2.03
C LEU A 78 13.72 7.36 -1.94
N ALA A 79 13.99 6.32 -2.73
CA ALA A 79 13.22 5.08 -2.77
C ALA A 79 13.93 3.97 -1.98
N LEU A 80 13.17 3.17 -1.22
CA LEU A 80 13.67 1.92 -0.68
C LEU A 80 13.88 0.93 -1.83
N ASP A 81 15.13 0.56 -2.09
CA ASP A 81 15.54 -0.30 -3.21
C ASP A 81 16.03 -1.67 -2.71
N ALA A 82 15.51 -2.72 -3.35
CA ALA A 82 15.81 -4.12 -3.05
C ALA A 82 17.20 -4.59 -3.53
N ASN A 83 17.97 -3.75 -4.21
CA ASN A 83 19.32 -3.99 -4.72
C ASN A 83 19.47 -5.28 -5.53
N ASN A 84 18.62 -5.44 -6.54
CA ASN A 84 18.53 -6.68 -7.34
C ASN A 84 18.20 -7.94 -6.53
N GLY A 85 17.84 -7.80 -5.25
CA GLY A 85 17.51 -8.91 -4.38
C GLY A 85 18.71 -9.62 -3.75
N ALA A 86 19.93 -9.20 -4.06
CA ALA A 86 21.17 -9.84 -3.65
C ALA A 86 22.00 -8.89 -2.79
N GLY A 87 21.59 -8.66 -1.54
CA GLY A 87 22.40 -7.94 -0.56
C GLY A 87 21.61 -7.02 0.37
N ASN A 88 22.34 -6.03 0.90
CA ASN A 88 21.77 -4.96 1.72
C ASN A 88 20.87 -4.07 0.87
N LEU A 89 19.78 -3.61 1.49
CA LEU A 89 18.94 -2.58 0.92
C LEU A 89 19.69 -1.25 0.89
N TYR A 90 19.32 -0.38 -0.04
CA TYR A 90 19.84 0.99 -0.08
C TYR A 90 18.75 1.99 -0.49
N LEU A 91 19.06 3.27 -0.36
CA LEU A 91 18.23 4.36 -0.86
C LEU A 91 18.62 4.75 -2.29
N TYR A 92 17.68 4.58 -3.23
CA TYR A 92 17.86 5.04 -4.61
C TYR A 92 17.42 6.52 -4.74
N PRO A 93 18.15 7.38 -5.48
CA PRO A 93 17.88 8.83 -5.59
C PRO A 93 16.54 9.26 -6.22
N SER A 94 15.71 8.32 -6.66
CA SER A 94 14.41 8.60 -7.24
C SER A 94 13.51 7.37 -7.20
N LEU A 95 12.21 7.56 -7.03
CA LEU A 95 11.28 6.45 -7.18
C LEU A 95 10.87 6.28 -8.65
N ASP A 96 11.13 5.09 -9.15
CA ASP A 96 10.57 4.57 -10.41
C ASP A 96 9.58 3.44 -10.09
N SER A 97 8.31 3.68 -10.35
CA SER A 97 7.21 2.73 -10.11
C SER A 97 7.17 1.58 -11.13
N THR A 98 7.97 1.63 -12.20
CA THR A 98 8.16 0.52 -13.14
C THR A 98 9.35 -0.37 -12.77
N ASN A 99 10.28 0.13 -11.94
CA ASN A 99 11.41 -0.64 -11.45
C ASN A 99 10.99 -1.62 -10.34
N ASN A 100 11.05 -2.92 -10.61
CA ASN A 100 10.68 -3.95 -9.65
C ASN A 100 11.50 -3.93 -8.34
N ASN A 101 12.68 -3.30 -8.30
CA ASN A 101 13.44 -3.14 -7.05
C ASN A 101 12.81 -2.13 -6.07
N HIS A 102 11.96 -1.23 -6.56
CA HIS A 102 11.29 -0.20 -5.75
C HIS A 102 9.89 -0.62 -5.28
N LEU A 103 9.47 -1.83 -5.65
CA LEU A 103 8.11 -2.30 -5.46
C LEU A 103 8.05 -3.37 -4.39
N TRP A 104 7.11 -3.19 -3.46
CA TRP A 104 7.00 -3.97 -2.24
C TRP A 104 5.57 -4.49 -2.09
N ALA A 105 5.41 -5.78 -1.84
CA ALA A 105 4.15 -6.34 -1.36
C ALA A 105 4.09 -6.20 0.17
N MET A 106 2.90 -5.88 0.68
CA MET A 106 2.63 -5.76 2.11
C MET A 106 1.54 -6.75 2.49
N THR A 107 1.93 -7.90 3.02
CA THR A 107 1.01 -8.95 3.43
C THR A 107 0.64 -8.75 4.89
N PRO A 108 -0.65 -8.53 5.23
CA PRO A 108 -1.06 -8.40 6.62
C PRO A 108 -0.84 -9.71 7.40
N LEU A 109 -0.41 -9.57 8.64
CA LEU A 109 -0.22 -10.64 9.62
C LEU A 109 -1.15 -10.42 10.82
N SER A 110 -1.05 -11.26 11.85
CA SER A 110 -1.75 -11.05 13.12
C SER A 110 -1.29 -9.75 13.82
N ASP A 111 -2.13 -9.24 14.72
CA ASP A 111 -1.80 -8.16 15.66
C ASP A 111 -1.37 -6.83 14.99
N GLY A 112 -1.80 -6.61 13.75
CA GLY A 112 -1.53 -5.38 13.00
C GLY A 112 -0.09 -5.28 12.46
N TYR A 113 0.63 -6.39 12.38
CA TYR A 113 1.92 -6.47 11.70
C TYR A 113 1.75 -6.78 10.21
N PHE A 114 2.79 -6.52 9.44
CA PHE A 114 2.90 -6.82 8.03
C PHE A 114 4.20 -7.56 7.75
N MET A 115 4.17 -8.47 6.79
CA MET A 115 5.37 -8.94 6.09
C MET A 115 5.55 -8.07 4.85
N ILE A 116 6.75 -7.50 4.68
CA ILE A 116 7.10 -6.67 3.54
C ILE A 116 8.01 -7.48 2.63
N THR A 117 7.58 -7.78 1.41
CA THR A 117 8.37 -8.58 0.45
C THR A 117 8.67 -7.82 -0.82
N SER A 118 9.86 -8.02 -1.38
CA SER A 118 10.27 -7.40 -2.63
C SER A 118 9.55 -8.02 -3.82
N LYS A 119 9.01 -7.19 -4.73
CA LYS A 119 8.48 -7.66 -6.03
C LYS A 119 9.58 -8.28 -6.89
N ARG A 120 10.83 -7.83 -6.74
CA ARG A 120 11.95 -8.28 -7.58
C ARG A 120 12.17 -9.79 -7.51
N ASN A 121 12.12 -10.36 -6.30
CA ASN A 121 12.50 -11.75 -6.07
C ASN A 121 11.66 -12.45 -4.98
N GLY A 122 10.67 -11.78 -4.40
CA GLY A 122 9.82 -12.31 -3.34
C GLY A 122 10.45 -12.29 -1.94
N TYR A 123 11.68 -11.77 -1.78
CA TYR A 123 12.40 -11.87 -0.49
C TYR A 123 11.82 -10.92 0.54
N ALA A 124 11.82 -11.34 1.81
CA ALA A 124 11.28 -10.57 2.92
C ALA A 124 12.28 -9.55 3.45
N LEU A 125 11.80 -8.35 3.79
CA LEU A 125 12.54 -7.40 4.60
C LEU A 125 12.75 -8.03 5.99
N ASP A 126 13.99 -8.24 6.38
CA ASP A 126 14.36 -8.95 7.60
C ASP A 126 15.15 -8.05 8.55
N ALA A 127 14.70 -7.98 9.81
CA ALA A 127 15.30 -7.16 10.86
C ALA A 127 16.59 -7.75 11.47
N ASN A 128 17.05 -8.89 10.97
CA ASN A 128 18.29 -9.59 11.31
C ASN A 128 18.53 -9.71 12.82
N GLY A 129 17.59 -10.33 13.53
CA GLY A 129 17.63 -10.49 14.98
C GLY A 129 17.48 -9.19 15.77
N GLY A 130 17.04 -8.10 15.12
CA GLY A 130 17.03 -6.79 15.74
C GLY A 130 18.42 -6.15 15.85
N THR A 131 19.39 -6.61 15.06
CA THR A 131 20.63 -5.86 14.88
C THR A 131 20.35 -4.54 14.14
N LYS A 132 21.33 -3.63 14.07
CA LYS A 132 21.16 -2.39 13.30
C LYS A 132 21.16 -2.63 11.79
N ASN A 133 21.68 -3.77 11.33
CA ASN A 133 21.75 -4.10 9.91
C ASN A 133 20.52 -4.90 9.52
N LEU A 134 19.93 -4.58 8.38
CA LEU A 134 18.81 -5.29 7.80
C LEU A 134 19.16 -5.75 6.39
N TYR A 135 18.49 -6.80 5.92
CA TYR A 135 18.74 -7.38 4.61
C TYR A 135 17.46 -8.01 4.06
N LEU A 136 17.55 -8.54 2.84
CA LEU A 136 16.47 -9.33 2.24
C LEU A 136 16.69 -10.82 2.47
N HIS A 137 15.77 -11.45 3.19
CA HIS A 137 15.80 -12.88 3.47
C HIS A 137 15.05 -13.68 2.39
N PRO A 138 15.67 -14.74 1.81
CA PRO A 138 15.13 -15.47 0.66
C PRO A 138 13.86 -16.26 0.93
N ASN A 139 13.62 -16.61 2.20
CA ASN A 139 12.48 -17.42 2.60
C ASN A 139 11.53 -16.58 3.47
N PRO A 140 10.52 -15.92 2.88
CA PRO A 140 9.44 -15.30 3.65
C PRO A 140 8.75 -16.36 4.51
N ASP A 141 8.63 -16.07 5.80
CA ASP A 141 8.02 -16.95 6.78
C ASP A 141 7.13 -16.13 7.70
N THR A 142 5.84 -16.45 7.71
CA THR A 142 4.81 -15.85 8.56
C THR A 142 4.91 -16.30 10.02
N LYS A 143 5.92 -17.07 10.40
CA LYS A 143 6.25 -17.43 11.78
C LYS A 143 7.58 -16.82 12.24
N ASN A 144 8.39 -16.25 11.34
CA ASN A 144 9.66 -15.62 11.69
C ASN A 144 9.43 -14.15 12.15
N PRO A 145 9.65 -13.81 13.44
CA PRO A 145 9.42 -12.46 13.96
C PRO A 145 10.31 -11.39 13.32
N ASN A 146 11.43 -11.76 12.70
CA ASN A 146 12.29 -10.81 11.99
C ASN A 146 11.63 -10.20 10.75
N HIS A 147 10.60 -10.86 10.19
CA HIS A 147 9.85 -10.39 9.03
C HIS A 147 8.64 -9.53 9.39
N TYR A 148 8.41 -9.26 10.68
CA TYR A 148 7.20 -8.56 11.14
C TYR A 148 7.49 -7.07 11.30
N TRP A 149 6.76 -6.27 10.55
CA TRP A 149 6.88 -4.81 10.55
C TRP A 149 5.57 -4.17 10.95
N ARG A 150 5.64 -3.22 11.89
CA ARG A 150 4.49 -2.40 12.27
C ARG A 150 4.55 -1.08 11.50
N LEU A 151 3.44 -0.72 10.88
CA LEU A 151 3.26 0.55 10.19
C LEU A 151 2.46 1.50 11.09
N THR A 152 3.11 2.50 11.68
CA THR A 152 2.45 3.50 12.51
C THR A 152 2.29 4.79 11.72
N GLN A 153 1.05 5.20 11.45
CA GLN A 153 0.78 6.43 10.74
C GLN A 153 1.21 7.66 11.57
N VAL A 154 1.89 8.60 10.93
CA VAL A 154 2.35 9.88 11.49
C VAL A 154 2.04 10.97 10.45
N GLY A 155 0.86 11.59 10.59
CA GLY A 155 0.35 12.52 9.58
C GLY A 155 0.17 11.83 8.22
N GLY A 156 0.82 12.38 7.18
CA GLY A 156 0.82 11.81 5.82
C GLY A 156 1.88 10.73 5.56
N PHE A 157 2.63 10.32 6.59
CA PHE A 157 3.72 9.36 6.50
C PHE A 157 3.51 8.18 7.45
N TYR A 158 4.43 7.21 7.41
CA TYR A 158 4.47 6.05 8.27
C TYR A 158 5.85 5.90 8.90
N MET A 159 5.87 5.55 10.18
CA MET A 159 7.04 4.98 10.81
C MET A 159 6.95 3.46 10.71
N ILE A 160 8.01 2.83 10.21
CA ILE A 160 8.10 1.37 10.00
C ILE A 160 8.99 0.81 11.09
N THR A 161 8.46 -0.01 12.00
CA THR A 161 9.23 -0.54 13.15
C THR A 161 9.24 -2.06 13.19
N SER A 162 10.39 -2.65 13.51
CA SER A 162 10.53 -4.11 13.67
C SER A 162 9.76 -4.62 14.90
N ARG A 163 9.14 -5.80 14.79
CA ARG A 163 8.55 -6.51 15.94
C ARG A 163 9.58 -6.95 16.97
N VAL A 164 10.81 -7.24 16.54
CA VAL A 164 11.82 -7.90 17.39
C VAL A 164 12.23 -7.00 18.57
N ASN A 165 12.39 -5.70 18.32
CA ASN A 165 12.92 -4.75 19.30
C ASN A 165 12.28 -3.35 19.20
N GLY A 166 11.32 -3.14 18.30
CA GLY A 166 10.69 -1.84 18.08
C GLY A 166 11.52 -0.84 17.27
N TYR A 167 12.71 -1.22 16.76
CA TYR A 167 13.59 -0.28 16.08
C TYR A 167 12.99 0.21 14.77
N ALA A 168 13.21 1.48 14.46
CA ALA A 168 12.66 2.13 13.27
C ALA A 168 13.56 1.93 12.05
N LEU A 169 12.95 1.70 10.89
CA LEU A 169 13.62 1.81 9.61
C LEU A 169 14.04 3.27 9.40
N ASP A 170 15.34 3.50 9.28
CA ASP A 170 15.94 4.83 9.25
C ASP A 170 16.64 5.07 7.91
N ALA A 171 16.27 6.17 7.25
CA ALA A 171 16.84 6.63 5.98
C ALA A 171 18.27 7.21 6.10
N ASN A 172 18.80 7.32 7.31
CA ASN A 172 20.18 7.69 7.63
C ASN A 172 20.66 8.98 6.94
N GLY A 173 19.89 10.06 7.09
CA GLY A 173 20.18 11.35 6.46
C GLY A 173 20.03 11.35 4.93
N GLY A 174 19.43 10.29 4.37
CA GLY A 174 19.37 10.08 2.93
C GLY A 174 20.66 9.54 2.34
N THR A 175 21.60 9.09 3.18
CA THR A 175 22.72 8.30 2.68
C THR A 175 22.19 7.00 2.07
N ARG A 176 22.93 6.42 1.11
CA ARG A 176 22.50 5.17 0.49
C ARG A 176 22.31 4.04 1.51
N ASN A 177 22.95 4.08 2.68
CA ASN A 177 22.92 3.02 3.66
C ASN A 177 21.84 3.26 4.72
N LEU A 178 20.70 2.58 4.61
CA LEU A 178 19.68 2.54 5.66
C LEU A 178 20.04 1.51 6.75
N TYR A 179 19.46 1.69 7.93
CA TYR A 179 19.69 0.83 9.10
C TYR A 179 18.47 0.85 10.03
N LEU A 180 18.51 0.05 11.10
CA LEU A 180 17.52 0.08 12.17
C LEU A 180 17.99 0.97 13.32
N HIS A 181 17.23 2.04 13.58
CA HIS A 181 17.51 3.00 14.65
C HIS A 181 16.76 2.64 15.95
N PRO A 182 17.46 2.60 17.11
CA PRO A 182 16.89 2.11 18.36
C PRO A 182 15.86 3.02 19.02
N ASN A 183 15.83 4.29 18.65
CA ASN A 183 14.93 5.27 19.24
C ASN A 183 13.96 5.77 18.15
N PRO A 184 12.82 5.07 17.93
CA PRO A 184 11.77 5.55 17.03
C PRO A 184 11.28 6.92 17.48
N ASP A 185 11.32 7.87 16.57
CA ASP A 185 10.92 9.26 16.81
C ASP A 185 10.02 9.73 15.68
N ARG A 186 8.81 10.16 16.05
CA ARG A 186 7.79 10.67 15.11
C ARG A 186 8.14 12.05 14.57
N GLY A 187 9.04 12.78 15.22
CA GLY A 187 9.56 14.08 14.76
C GLY A 187 10.77 13.97 13.84
N ASN A 188 11.45 12.81 13.79
CA ASN A 188 12.62 12.62 12.94
C ASN A 188 12.20 12.23 11.52
N PRO A 189 12.42 13.08 10.49
CA PRO A 189 12.01 12.78 9.11
C PRO A 189 12.71 11.56 8.51
N ASN A 190 13.87 11.14 9.05
CA ASN A 190 14.55 9.94 8.58
C ASN A 190 13.80 8.64 8.93
N HIS A 191 12.98 8.66 9.99
CA HIS A 191 12.16 7.52 10.39
C HIS A 191 10.81 7.46 9.66
N LEU A 192 10.51 8.47 8.84
CA LEU A 192 9.21 8.63 8.20
C LEU A 192 9.30 8.26 6.73
N TRP A 193 8.33 7.44 6.31
CA TRP A 193 8.25 6.86 4.98
C TRP A 193 6.89 7.14 4.38
N LYS A 194 6.87 7.60 3.13
CA LYS A 194 5.67 7.70 2.32
C LYS A 194 5.46 6.37 1.60
N ILE A 195 4.31 5.75 1.87
CA ILE A 195 3.88 4.52 1.22
C ILE A 195 2.87 4.92 0.16
N VAL A 196 3.17 4.63 -1.11
CA VAL A 196 2.32 5.00 -2.24
C VAL A 196 1.79 3.75 -2.91
N ASP A 197 0.48 3.76 -3.16
CA ASP A 197 -0.20 2.69 -3.87
C ASP A 197 0.09 2.77 -5.37
N VAL A 198 0.63 1.68 -5.91
CA VAL A 198 0.98 1.53 -7.34
C VAL A 198 0.34 0.27 -7.92
N GLY A 199 -0.84 -0.09 -7.40
CA GLY A 199 -1.64 -1.25 -7.80
C GLY A 199 -1.47 -2.41 -6.83
N SER A 200 -1.09 -3.60 -7.33
CA SER A 200 -0.86 -4.77 -6.48
C SER A 200 0.34 -4.62 -5.54
N TYR A 201 1.17 -3.58 -5.74
CA TYR A 201 2.38 -3.31 -4.98
C TYR A 201 2.35 -1.91 -4.38
N LYS A 202 3.33 -1.65 -3.51
CA LYS A 202 3.56 -0.37 -2.87
C LYS A 202 4.96 0.14 -3.21
N ALA A 203 5.05 1.44 -3.35
CA ALA A 203 6.29 2.19 -3.45
C ALA A 203 6.59 2.80 -2.07
N ILE A 204 7.81 2.64 -1.56
CA ILE A 204 8.21 3.16 -0.25
C ILE A 204 9.30 4.20 -0.47
N GLY A 205 9.02 5.46 -0.11
CA GLY A 205 9.99 6.54 -0.22
C GLY A 205 10.21 7.30 1.08
N SER A 206 11.39 7.85 1.28
CA SER A 206 11.72 8.66 2.45
C SER A 206 10.92 9.97 2.49
N ALA A 207 10.62 10.46 3.70
CA ALA A 207 10.03 11.77 3.93
C ALA A 207 11.03 12.93 3.89
N LEU A 208 12.31 12.67 3.63
CA LEU A 208 13.34 13.70 3.54
C LEU A 208 13.02 14.72 2.45
N LYS A 209 13.07 16.01 2.84
CA LYS A 209 12.96 17.14 1.91
C LYS A 209 14.35 17.46 1.36
N ASN A 210 14.42 17.76 0.06
CA ASN A 210 15.62 18.33 -0.56
C ASN A 210 15.85 19.75 -0.04
#